data_AF-A0A7W1FYX7-F1
#
_entry.id   AF-A0A7W1FYX7-F1
#
_cell.length_a   1.000
_cell.length_b   1.000
_cell.length_c   1.000
_cell.angle_alpha   90.00
_cell.angle_beta   90.00
_cell.angle_gamma   90.00
#
_symmetry.space_group_name_H-M   'P 1'
#
loop_
_entity.id
_entity.type
_entity.pdbx_description
1 polymer ?
#
loop_
_entity_poly.entity_id
_entity_poly.type
_entity_poly.pdbx_seq_one_letter_code
_entity_poly.pdbx_strand_id
1 'polypeptide(L)'
;YKHVRLEATPKVCDPTLLPKWNKQGQVAMTPYLEFCYNRYNPQNYSTPLYQSKWMTHNIYNSLLTTDQYVWTYIESMNFWTAQNAPPDVNVFLDIETAVRKFRNDEALGYDMYNTGSGMSQFITSPTIKITAPANNSFINTAGNITITADVNPTSSIARVEFYANSLKIGEKLSAPYSITNYFLKENYTVFARVFKTDGTHNSSGPVNLIANIVTGVFKMDETSTNIYPNPAKTELIVTGDLQQNTNYEIISILGKTVRTGALRESVISIEGLSAGVYILKIKSDAGETVQRFVKE
;
A
#
# COMPACT_ATOMS: atom_id res chain seq x y z
N TYR A 1 6.49 0.79 12.84
CA TYR A 1 6.81 -0.55 13.37
C TYR A 1 7.96 -0.46 14.38
N LYS A 2 7.77 -1.03 15.57
CA LYS A 2 8.58 -0.86 16.80
C LYS A 2 9.49 -2.06 17.15
N HIS A 3 9.64 -3.05 16.26
CA HIS A 3 10.44 -4.24 16.57
C HIS A 3 11.29 -4.63 15.36
N VAL A 4 12.56 -4.24 15.39
CA VAL A 4 13.64 -4.83 14.58
C VAL A 4 14.29 -5.89 15.48
N ARG A 5 14.37 -7.14 15.04
CA ARG A 5 15.04 -8.22 15.76
C ARG A 5 16.16 -8.76 14.90
N LEU A 6 17.40 -8.54 15.33
CA LEU A 6 18.57 -9.19 14.77
C LEU A 6 18.68 -10.56 15.44
N GLU A 7 18.47 -11.65 14.69
CA GLU A 7 18.71 -13.00 15.21
C GLU A 7 20.04 -13.52 14.65
N ALA A 8 20.94 -13.92 15.55
CA ALA A 8 22.30 -14.40 15.24
C ALA A 8 22.34 -15.74 14.49
N THR A 9 21.19 -16.38 14.32
CA THR A 9 20.97 -17.55 13.48
C THR A 9 19.58 -17.41 12.88
N PRO A 10 19.37 -17.70 11.60
CA PRO A 10 18.02 -17.83 11.13
C PRO A 10 17.48 -19.06 11.88
N LYS A 11 16.54 -18.87 12.81
CA LYS A 11 15.77 -19.97 13.38
C LYS A 11 14.81 -20.52 12.31
N VAL A 12 15.35 -20.91 11.16
CA VAL A 12 14.62 -21.62 10.09
C VAL A 12 14.01 -22.92 10.65
N CYS A 13 14.53 -23.41 11.77
CA CYS A 13 14.11 -24.63 12.44
C CYS A 13 13.12 -24.40 13.62
N ASP A 14 12.68 -23.17 13.93
CA ASP A 14 11.62 -22.97 14.94
C ASP A 14 10.25 -23.32 14.32
N PRO A 15 9.57 -24.39 14.78
CA PRO A 15 8.32 -24.85 14.18
C PRO A 15 7.21 -23.80 14.23
N THR A 16 7.28 -22.84 15.17
CA THR A 16 6.29 -21.76 15.30
C THR A 16 6.45 -20.68 14.24
N LEU A 17 7.64 -20.56 13.64
CA LEU A 17 7.95 -19.62 12.56
C LEU A 17 7.77 -20.26 11.18
N LEU A 18 7.72 -21.60 11.10
CA LEU A 18 7.61 -22.34 9.85
C LEU A 18 6.35 -22.01 9.01
N PRO A 19 5.16 -21.79 9.60
CA PRO A 19 3.99 -21.34 8.83
C PRO A 19 4.15 -19.92 8.28
N LYS A 20 4.83 -19.02 9.02
CA LYS A 20 5.14 -17.67 8.57
C LYS A 20 6.16 -17.72 7.44
N TRP A 21 7.23 -18.50 7.62
CA TRP A 21 8.24 -18.78 6.61
C TRP A 21 7.63 -19.39 5.34
N ASN A 22 6.75 -20.39 5.43
CA ASN A 22 6.12 -20.99 4.24
C ASN A 22 5.16 -20.02 3.51
N LYS A 23 4.48 -19.13 4.25
CA LYS A 23 3.72 -18.02 3.66
C LYS A 23 4.63 -16.95 3.03
N GLN A 24 5.85 -16.78 3.55
CA GLN A 24 6.82 -15.73 3.18
C GLN A 24 7.83 -16.19 2.12
N GLY A 25 8.21 -17.46 2.06
CA GLY A 25 9.13 -18.03 1.08
C GLY A 25 8.55 -18.06 -0.34
N GLN A 26 7.22 -17.90 -0.45
CA GLN A 26 6.52 -17.65 -1.71
C GLN A 26 6.44 -16.15 -2.09
N VAL A 27 6.80 -15.22 -1.19
CA VAL A 27 6.50 -13.78 -1.37
C VAL A 27 7.70 -12.85 -1.16
N ALA A 28 8.67 -13.15 -0.30
CA ALA A 28 9.85 -12.32 -0.06
C ALA A 28 10.92 -13.06 0.76
N MET A 29 11.65 -14.00 0.14
CA MET A 29 13.09 -14.02 0.43
C MET A 29 13.63 -12.75 -0.20
N THR A 30 14.56 -12.01 0.43
CA THR A 30 15.42 -11.11 -0.37
C THR A 30 15.82 -11.96 -1.57
N PRO A 31 15.45 -11.57 -2.80
CA PRO A 31 16.16 -12.14 -3.92
C PRO A 31 17.61 -11.92 -3.52
N TYR A 32 18.43 -12.95 -3.63
CA TYR A 32 19.86 -12.73 -3.70
C TYR A 32 20.03 -11.72 -4.83
N LEU A 33 19.95 -10.41 -4.58
CA LEU A 33 19.84 -9.42 -5.65
C LEU A 33 21.10 -9.55 -6.51
N GLU A 34 22.22 -9.86 -5.85
CA GLU A 34 23.44 -10.36 -6.46
C GLU A 34 23.25 -11.58 -7.38
N PHE A 35 22.56 -12.66 -7.02
CA PHE A 35 22.29 -13.78 -7.94
C PHE A 35 21.20 -13.47 -8.99
N CYS A 36 20.11 -12.80 -8.62
CA CYS A 36 19.02 -12.43 -9.51
C CYS A 36 19.48 -11.47 -10.62
N TYR A 37 20.54 -10.69 -10.36
CA TYR A 37 21.19 -9.86 -11.39
C TYR A 37 22.47 -10.50 -11.97
N ASN A 38 22.84 -11.70 -11.55
CA ASN A 38 24.05 -12.42 -11.97
C ASN A 38 25.36 -11.64 -11.71
N ARG A 39 25.50 -11.09 -10.50
CA ARG A 39 26.57 -10.14 -10.09
C ARG A 39 27.23 -10.46 -8.75
N TYR A 40 27.24 -11.72 -8.33
CA TYR A 40 28.00 -12.15 -7.17
C TYR A 40 29.51 -11.89 -7.39
N ASN A 41 30.10 -10.94 -6.66
CA ASN A 41 31.55 -10.73 -6.62
C ASN A 41 32.04 -10.47 -5.19
N PRO A 42 32.54 -11.49 -4.47
CA PRO A 42 32.90 -11.39 -3.06
C PRO A 42 34.06 -10.42 -2.76
N GLN A 43 34.82 -9.96 -3.77
CA GLN A 43 35.94 -9.04 -3.56
C GLN A 43 35.57 -7.55 -3.39
N ASN A 44 34.32 -7.17 -3.66
CA ASN A 44 33.91 -5.76 -3.68
C ASN A 44 33.34 -5.21 -2.36
N TYR A 45 33.21 -6.04 -1.33
CA TYR A 45 32.57 -5.69 -0.05
C TYR A 45 33.54 -5.22 1.03
N SER A 46 34.66 -4.63 0.61
CA SER A 46 35.85 -4.42 1.43
C SER A 46 35.79 -3.25 2.41
N THR A 47 34.74 -2.41 2.38
CA THR A 47 34.63 -1.21 3.25
C THR A 47 33.30 -1.14 4.01
N PRO A 48 33.29 -0.60 5.25
CA PRO A 48 32.07 -0.38 6.03
C PRO A 48 31.00 0.47 5.31
N LEU A 49 31.41 1.49 4.57
CA LEU A 49 30.48 2.33 3.80
C LEU A 49 29.79 1.57 2.66
N TYR A 50 30.53 0.71 1.96
CA TYR A 50 29.95 -0.14 0.92
C TYR A 50 28.95 -1.13 1.52
N GLN A 51 29.32 -1.73 2.66
CA GLN A 51 28.48 -2.62 3.45
C GLN A 51 27.17 -1.93 3.89
N SER A 52 27.23 -0.71 4.44
CA SER A 52 26.06 0.07 4.85
C SER A 52 25.14 0.44 3.68
N LYS A 53 25.70 0.85 2.54
CA LYS A 53 24.92 1.10 1.31
C LYS A 53 24.24 -0.16 0.79
N TRP A 54 24.94 -1.30 0.81
CA TRP A 54 24.39 -2.58 0.37
C TRP A 54 23.24 -3.03 1.27
N MET A 55 23.40 -2.87 2.59
CA MET A 55 22.35 -3.14 3.58
C MET A 55 21.10 -2.28 3.30
N THR A 56 21.28 -0.97 3.19
CA THR A 56 20.19 -0.02 2.91
C THR A 56 19.51 -0.35 1.57
N HIS A 57 20.28 -0.67 0.52
CA HIS A 57 19.76 -1.05 -0.79
C HIS A 57 18.89 -2.30 -0.74
N ASN A 58 19.34 -3.36 -0.06
CA ASN A 58 18.59 -4.61 0.04
C ASN A 58 17.31 -4.43 0.83
N ILE A 59 17.35 -3.72 1.96
CA ILE A 59 16.17 -3.43 2.76
C ILE A 59 15.16 -2.63 1.93
N TYR A 60 15.60 -1.55 1.28
CA TYR A 60 14.72 -0.69 0.48
C TYR A 60 14.05 -1.45 -0.65
N ASN A 61 14.81 -2.23 -1.44
CA ASN A 61 14.23 -3.01 -2.54
C ASN A 61 13.31 -4.13 -2.05
N SER A 62 13.59 -4.71 -0.88
CA SER A 62 12.70 -5.71 -0.31
C SER A 62 11.37 -5.11 0.13
N LEU A 63 11.38 -3.89 0.68
CA LEU A 63 10.17 -3.16 1.04
C LEU A 63 9.29 -2.82 -0.17
N LEU A 64 9.88 -2.59 -1.34
CA LEU A 64 9.13 -2.39 -2.60
C LEU A 64 8.37 -3.63 -3.05
N THR A 65 8.88 -4.82 -2.73
CA THR A 65 8.36 -6.10 -3.25
C THR A 65 7.67 -6.95 -2.19
N THR A 66 7.43 -6.44 -0.97
CA THR A 66 6.72 -7.17 0.09
C THR A 66 5.50 -6.40 0.58
N ASP A 67 4.50 -7.14 1.02
CA ASP A 67 3.26 -6.55 1.55
C ASP A 67 3.26 -6.44 3.08
N GLN A 68 4.13 -7.16 3.80
CA GLN A 68 4.02 -7.25 5.27
C GLN A 68 5.34 -7.45 6.02
N TYR A 69 6.23 -8.32 5.55
CA TYR A 69 7.47 -8.67 6.26
C TYR A 69 8.63 -8.81 5.28
N VAL A 70 9.82 -8.36 5.69
CA VAL A 70 11.07 -8.54 4.97
C VAL A 70 12.02 -9.36 5.83
N TRP A 71 12.56 -10.44 5.26
CA TRP A 71 13.80 -11.05 5.74
C TRP A 71 14.92 -10.60 4.81
N THR A 72 15.97 -10.00 5.36
CA THR A 72 17.18 -9.66 4.60
C THR A 72 18.30 -10.62 4.97
N TYR A 73 18.92 -11.19 3.95
CA TYR A 73 20.13 -12.01 4.07
C TYR A 73 21.18 -11.45 3.11
N ILE A 74 22.41 -11.28 3.59
CA ILE A 74 23.48 -10.68 2.79
C ILE A 74 24.70 -11.58 2.91
N GLU A 75 24.96 -12.38 1.85
CA GLU A 75 26.03 -13.37 1.91
C GLU A 75 27.40 -12.75 2.08
N SER A 76 27.59 -11.72 1.28
CA SER A 76 28.80 -10.94 1.13
C SER A 76 29.27 -10.21 2.38
N MET A 77 28.46 -10.18 3.44
CA MET A 77 28.77 -9.53 4.71
C MET A 77 29.27 -10.51 5.78
N ASN A 78 29.20 -11.83 5.56
CA ASN A 78 29.67 -12.86 6.49
C ASN A 78 29.07 -12.77 7.92
N PHE A 79 27.91 -12.14 8.10
CA PHE A 79 27.28 -11.91 9.42
C PHE A 79 26.91 -13.18 10.19
N TRP A 80 26.85 -14.34 9.54
CA TRP A 80 26.66 -15.63 10.22
C TRP A 80 27.96 -16.25 10.74
N THR A 81 29.12 -15.77 10.29
CA THR A 81 30.43 -16.27 10.74
C THR A 81 30.95 -15.50 11.94
N ALA A 82 30.53 -14.24 12.10
CA ALA A 82 30.85 -13.40 13.25
C ALA A 82 29.67 -13.37 14.22
N GLN A 83 29.92 -13.58 15.51
CA GLN A 83 28.88 -13.49 16.56
C GLN A 83 28.21 -12.10 16.65
N ASN A 84 28.75 -11.07 15.98
CA ASN A 84 28.23 -9.71 15.91
C ASN A 84 28.34 -9.15 14.48
N ALA A 85 27.44 -8.23 14.11
CA ALA A 85 27.62 -7.39 12.92
C ALA A 85 28.96 -6.62 13.01
N PRO A 86 29.62 -6.27 11.88
CA PRO A 86 30.84 -5.50 11.86
C PRO A 86 30.66 -4.24 12.70
N PRO A 87 31.62 -3.91 13.57
CA PRO A 87 31.48 -2.82 14.53
C PRO A 87 31.24 -1.45 13.86
N ASP A 88 31.67 -1.29 12.61
CA ASP A 88 31.60 -0.04 11.86
C ASP A 88 30.34 0.12 10.98
N VAL A 89 29.46 -0.90 10.94
CA VAL A 89 28.20 -0.83 10.19
C VAL A 89 27.06 -0.54 11.16
N ASN A 90 26.51 0.68 11.09
CA ASN A 90 25.33 1.04 11.85
C ASN A 90 24.07 0.51 11.15
N VAL A 91 23.82 -0.79 11.31
CA VAL A 91 22.68 -1.49 10.71
C VAL A 91 21.34 -0.83 11.07
N PHE A 92 21.22 -0.24 12.27
CA PHE A 92 20.00 0.49 12.66
C PHE A 92 19.79 1.74 11.81
N LEU A 93 20.86 2.52 11.57
CA LEU A 93 20.79 3.70 10.70
C LEU A 93 20.46 3.31 9.25
N ASP A 94 20.98 2.20 8.75
CA ASP A 94 20.69 1.69 7.41
C ASP A 94 19.20 1.30 7.27
N ILE A 95 18.67 0.59 8.27
CA ILE A 95 17.25 0.25 8.36
C ILE A 95 16.40 1.53 8.43
N GLU A 96 16.75 2.45 9.31
CA GLU A 96 16.03 3.72 9.46
C GLU A 96 16.03 4.52 8.16
N THR A 97 17.17 4.58 7.47
CA THR A 97 17.32 5.28 6.18
C THR A 97 16.45 4.65 5.10
N ALA A 98 16.50 3.32 4.93
CA ALA A 98 15.70 2.61 3.96
C ALA A 98 14.20 2.77 4.24
N VAL A 99 13.79 2.56 5.49
CA VAL A 99 12.39 2.67 5.92
C VAL A 99 11.88 4.10 5.78
N ARG A 100 12.67 5.11 6.16
CA ARG A 100 12.30 6.52 6.03
C ARG A 100 12.08 6.88 4.57
N LYS A 101 13.03 6.53 3.69
CA LYS A 101 12.91 6.78 2.24
C LYS A 101 11.66 6.10 1.67
N PHE A 102 11.46 4.82 1.99
CA PHE A 102 10.30 4.08 1.53
C PHE A 102 8.98 4.72 1.98
N ARG A 103 8.85 5.08 3.28
CA ARG A 103 7.64 5.72 3.83
C ARG A 103 7.37 7.12 3.30
N ASN A 104 8.41 7.82 2.87
CA ASN A 104 8.31 9.14 2.26
C ASN A 104 8.14 9.07 0.74
N ASP A 105 7.94 7.85 0.18
CA ASP A 105 7.86 7.61 -1.26
C ASP A 105 9.09 8.14 -2.04
N GLU A 106 10.23 8.20 -1.37
CA GLU A 106 11.51 8.66 -1.93
C GLU A 106 12.23 7.50 -2.58
N ALA A 107 12.84 7.74 -3.75
CA ALA A 107 13.80 6.81 -4.35
C ALA A 107 15.04 6.64 -3.46
N LEU A 108 15.70 5.47 -3.59
CA LEU A 108 16.96 5.21 -2.89
C LEU A 108 18.04 6.24 -3.25
N GLY A 109 18.12 6.60 -4.54
CA GLY A 109 18.97 7.68 -5.05
C GLY A 109 20.38 7.26 -5.44
N TYR A 110 20.67 5.95 -5.44
CA TYR A 110 21.95 5.38 -5.89
C TYR A 110 21.77 3.94 -6.35
N ASP A 111 22.71 3.46 -7.17
CA ASP A 111 22.85 2.06 -7.57
C ASP A 111 24.11 1.45 -6.95
N MET A 112 24.12 0.14 -6.74
CA MET A 112 25.22 -0.62 -6.16
C MET A 112 26.22 -1.14 -7.21
N TYR A 113 26.31 -0.49 -8.38
CA TYR A 113 27.11 -1.01 -9.49
C TYR A 113 28.62 -0.98 -9.23
N ASN A 114 29.28 -2.03 -9.71
CA ASN A 114 30.70 -2.33 -9.59
C ASN A 114 31.56 -1.33 -10.40
N THR A 115 31.97 -0.22 -9.80
CA THR A 115 33.20 0.44 -10.27
C THR A 115 34.36 -0.24 -9.57
N GLY A 116 35.02 -1.17 -10.24
CA GLY A 116 36.38 -1.53 -9.84
C GLY A 116 37.18 -0.23 -9.67
N SER A 117 37.90 -0.13 -8.55
CA SER A 117 38.50 1.08 -7.96
C SER A 117 37.59 1.85 -7.01
N GLY A 118 38.10 2.03 -5.79
CA GLY A 118 37.39 2.63 -4.67
C GLY A 118 36.66 3.91 -5.04
N MET A 119 35.39 3.94 -4.67
CA MET A 119 34.60 5.12 -4.32
C MET A 119 34.94 6.42 -5.06
N SER A 120 34.89 6.41 -6.39
CA SER A 120 34.83 7.64 -7.17
C SER A 120 34.47 7.32 -8.61
N GLN A 121 33.23 6.95 -8.87
CA GLN A 121 32.44 7.56 -9.96
C GLN A 121 30.98 7.50 -9.55
N PHE A 122 30.41 8.67 -9.28
CA PHE A 122 28.98 8.88 -9.39
C PHE A 122 28.63 8.67 -10.86
N ILE A 123 28.52 7.41 -11.32
CA ILE A 123 27.78 7.15 -12.55
C ILE A 123 26.43 7.80 -12.30
N THR A 124 26.03 8.71 -13.19
CA THR A 124 24.72 9.34 -13.16
C THR A 124 23.68 8.25 -13.37
N SER A 125 23.33 7.54 -12.28
CA SER A 125 22.22 6.60 -12.29
C SER A 125 21.01 7.38 -12.81
N PRO A 126 20.33 6.85 -13.84
CA PRO A 126 19.15 7.53 -14.35
C PRO A 126 18.17 7.69 -13.18
N THR A 127 17.57 8.86 -13.06
CA THR A 127 16.42 9.05 -12.20
C THR A 127 15.19 8.54 -12.94
N ILE A 128 14.27 7.95 -12.18
CA ILE A 128 12.96 7.55 -12.68
C ILE A 128 11.90 7.95 -11.67
N LYS A 129 10.76 8.44 -12.15
CA LYS A 129 9.62 8.82 -11.33
C LYS A 129 8.33 8.40 -12.01
N ILE A 130 7.44 7.73 -11.30
CA ILE A 130 6.07 7.54 -11.76
C ILE A 130 5.34 8.90 -11.70
N THR A 131 4.80 9.34 -12.84
CA THR A 131 4.06 10.60 -12.99
C THR A 131 2.55 10.40 -13.00
N ALA A 132 2.09 9.20 -13.33
CA ALA A 132 0.70 8.80 -13.20
C ALA A 132 0.61 7.28 -12.93
N PRO A 133 -0.34 6.80 -12.10
CA PRO A 133 -1.23 7.59 -11.25
C PRO A 133 -0.46 8.40 -10.19
N ALA A 134 -1.11 9.41 -9.61
CA ALA A 134 -0.56 10.10 -8.46
C ALA A 134 -0.51 9.16 -7.25
N ASN A 135 0.43 9.38 -6.34
CA ASN A 135 0.47 8.63 -5.09
C ASN A 135 -0.85 8.76 -4.31
N ASN A 136 -1.31 7.66 -3.73
CA ASN A 136 -2.59 7.52 -3.04
C ASN A 136 -3.84 7.68 -3.94
N SER A 137 -3.71 7.43 -5.24
CA SER A 137 -4.87 7.39 -6.15
C SER A 137 -5.83 6.26 -5.78
N PHE A 138 -7.14 6.54 -5.84
CA PHE A 138 -8.17 5.55 -5.51
C PHE A 138 -8.49 4.61 -6.68
N ILE A 139 -8.57 3.31 -6.38
CA ILE A 139 -9.18 2.29 -7.23
C ILE A 139 -10.63 2.10 -6.78
N ASN A 140 -11.56 2.67 -7.54
CA ASN A 140 -13.00 2.64 -7.22
C ASN A 140 -13.68 1.34 -7.68
N THR A 141 -13.21 0.78 -8.80
CA THR A 141 -13.66 -0.47 -9.41
C THR A 141 -12.47 -1.18 -10.04
N ALA A 142 -12.58 -2.49 -10.25
CA ALA A 142 -11.62 -3.21 -11.07
C ALA A 142 -11.61 -2.63 -12.49
N GLY A 143 -10.44 -2.47 -13.08
CA GLY A 143 -10.29 -1.83 -14.37
C GLY A 143 -8.85 -1.59 -14.80
N ASN A 144 -8.70 -1.07 -16.01
CA ASN A 144 -7.41 -0.73 -16.58
C ASN A 144 -6.89 0.58 -15.98
N ILE A 145 -5.68 0.54 -15.42
CA ILE A 145 -4.97 1.71 -14.91
C ILE A 145 -3.70 1.87 -15.74
N THR A 146 -3.44 3.11 -16.19
CA THR A 146 -2.23 3.45 -16.94
C THR A 146 -1.18 4.02 -16.01
N ILE A 147 -0.02 3.38 -15.97
CA ILE A 147 1.15 3.79 -15.21
C ILE A 147 2.15 4.42 -16.17
N THR A 148 2.54 5.66 -15.90
CA THR A 148 3.47 6.43 -16.72
C THR A 148 4.68 6.83 -15.87
N ALA A 149 5.87 6.69 -16.43
CA ALA A 149 7.11 7.05 -15.78
C ALA A 149 7.91 8.06 -16.62
N ASP A 150 8.56 8.99 -15.94
CA ASP A 150 9.54 9.90 -16.50
C ASP A 150 10.95 9.45 -16.11
N VAL A 151 11.89 9.51 -17.06
CA VAL A 151 13.26 9.01 -16.91
C VAL A 151 14.24 10.10 -17.33
N ASN A 152 15.24 10.38 -16.50
CA ASN A 152 16.26 11.37 -16.80
C ASN A 152 17.67 10.90 -16.37
N PRO A 153 18.69 10.94 -17.25
CA PRO A 153 18.61 11.25 -18.67
C PRO A 153 17.98 10.09 -19.45
N THR A 154 17.44 10.38 -20.64
CA THR A 154 16.85 9.38 -21.55
C THR A 154 17.89 8.66 -22.43
N SER A 155 19.17 9.04 -22.33
CA SER A 155 20.26 8.43 -23.09
C SER A 155 20.62 7.04 -22.56
N SER A 156 20.90 6.11 -23.48
CA SER A 156 21.41 4.76 -23.16
C SER A 156 20.48 3.93 -22.29
N ILE A 157 19.17 4.20 -22.31
CA ILE A 157 18.17 3.34 -21.66
C ILE A 157 17.99 2.07 -22.48
N ALA A 158 18.19 0.92 -21.85
CA ALA A 158 17.91 -0.39 -22.43
C ALA A 158 16.43 -0.75 -22.27
N ARG A 159 15.86 -0.52 -21.08
CA ARG A 159 14.44 -0.73 -20.79
C ARG A 159 13.98 -0.05 -19.51
N VAL A 160 12.68 0.18 -19.40
CA VAL A 160 11.96 0.50 -18.16
C VAL A 160 11.00 -0.64 -17.86
N GLU A 161 11.13 -1.23 -16.69
CA GLU A 161 10.25 -2.28 -16.18
C GLU A 161 9.27 -1.69 -15.17
N PHE A 162 8.01 -2.13 -15.23
CA PHE A 162 6.94 -1.70 -14.33
C PHE A 162 6.52 -2.87 -13.45
N TYR A 163 6.26 -2.57 -12.18
CA TYR A 163 5.92 -3.56 -11.16
C TYR A 163 4.66 -3.13 -10.41
N ALA A 164 3.86 -4.13 -10.03
CA ALA A 164 2.80 -4.01 -9.03
C ALA A 164 3.06 -5.05 -7.94
N ASN A 165 3.26 -4.57 -6.70
CA ASN A 165 3.82 -5.34 -5.60
C ASN A 165 5.14 -6.00 -6.06
N SER A 166 5.29 -7.33 -5.94
CA SER A 166 6.45 -8.07 -6.43
C SER A 166 6.39 -8.47 -7.91
N LEU A 167 5.25 -8.30 -8.59
CA LEU A 167 5.04 -8.83 -9.93
C LEU A 167 5.41 -7.80 -11.01
N LYS A 168 6.24 -8.22 -11.97
CA LYS A 168 6.49 -7.45 -13.20
C LYS A 168 5.22 -7.46 -14.05
N ILE A 169 4.63 -6.29 -14.25
CA ILE A 169 3.41 -6.09 -15.07
C ILE A 169 3.75 -5.72 -16.52
N GLY A 170 5.00 -5.38 -16.79
CA GLY A 170 5.55 -5.32 -18.14
C GLY A 170 6.74 -4.39 -18.28
N GLU A 171 7.10 -4.05 -19.51
CA GLU A 171 8.28 -3.24 -19.81
C GLU A 171 8.13 -2.40 -21.09
N LYS A 172 8.98 -1.38 -21.21
CA LYS A 172 9.12 -0.54 -22.40
C LYS A 172 10.60 -0.33 -22.73
N LEU A 173 10.94 -0.48 -24.01
CA LEU A 173 12.31 -0.31 -24.51
C LEU A 173 12.60 1.13 -24.96
N SER A 174 11.58 1.96 -25.15
CA SER A 174 11.69 3.35 -25.60
C SER A 174 10.59 4.23 -25.00
N ALA A 175 10.84 5.54 -24.94
CA ALA A 175 9.84 6.53 -24.54
C ALA A 175 8.70 6.61 -25.59
N PRO A 176 7.46 6.99 -25.19
CA PRO A 176 7.02 7.26 -23.81
C PRO A 176 6.92 6.00 -22.96
N TYR A 177 7.45 6.05 -21.73
CA TYR A 177 7.44 4.93 -20.80
C TYR A 177 6.09 4.86 -20.09
N SER A 178 5.16 4.11 -20.66
CA SER A 178 3.81 3.93 -20.13
C SER A 178 3.30 2.51 -20.33
N ILE A 179 2.62 1.95 -19.34
CA ILE A 179 1.96 0.66 -19.42
C ILE A 179 0.55 0.73 -18.86
N THR A 180 -0.38 0.00 -19.49
CA THR A 180 -1.73 -0.18 -18.97
C THR A 180 -1.87 -1.61 -18.47
N ASN A 181 -2.33 -1.78 -17.24
CA ASN A 181 -2.60 -3.10 -16.66
C ASN A 181 -3.98 -3.13 -15.99
N TYR A 182 -4.58 -4.31 -15.92
CA TYR A 182 -5.86 -4.52 -15.24
C TYR A 182 -5.64 -4.75 -13.75
N PHE A 183 -6.22 -3.89 -12.90
CA PHE A 183 -6.15 -3.99 -11.45
C PHE A 183 -7.52 -4.38 -10.90
N LEU A 184 -7.54 -5.26 -9.89
CA LEU A 184 -8.74 -5.48 -9.08
C LEU A 184 -8.92 -4.32 -8.10
N LYS A 185 -10.05 -4.29 -7.40
CA LYS A 185 -10.32 -3.29 -6.36
C LYS A 185 -9.58 -3.66 -5.06
N GLU A 186 -8.26 -3.63 -5.11
CA GLU A 186 -7.35 -3.95 -4.01
C GLU A 186 -6.27 -2.89 -3.87
N ASN A 187 -5.51 -2.93 -2.77
CA ASN A 187 -4.38 -2.03 -2.60
C ASN A 187 -3.18 -2.57 -3.40
N TYR A 188 -2.45 -1.67 -4.06
CA TYR A 188 -1.23 -2.03 -4.78
C TYR A 188 -0.15 -1.00 -4.53
N THR A 189 1.09 -1.48 -4.42
CA THR A 189 2.28 -0.64 -4.47
C THR A 189 2.86 -0.75 -5.88
N VAL A 190 2.85 0.32 -6.67
CA VAL A 190 3.44 0.32 -8.00
C VAL A 190 4.76 1.08 -8.01
N PHE A 191 5.74 0.56 -8.75
CA PHE A 191 7.02 1.25 -8.97
C PHE A 191 7.58 0.89 -10.34
N ALA A 192 8.50 1.71 -10.83
CA ALA A 192 9.17 1.48 -12.10
C ALA A 192 10.69 1.41 -11.89
N ARG A 193 11.36 0.61 -12.70
CA ARG A 193 12.82 0.46 -12.68
C ARG A 193 13.39 0.68 -14.06
N VAL A 194 14.32 1.61 -14.16
CA VAL A 194 15.05 1.89 -15.40
C VAL A 194 16.35 1.12 -15.42
N PHE A 195 16.71 0.57 -16.58
CA PHE A 195 17.99 -0.09 -16.85
C PHE A 195 18.67 0.57 -18.03
N LYS A 196 19.95 0.89 -17.89
CA LYS A 196 20.83 1.34 -18.98
C LYS A 196 21.52 0.18 -19.67
N THR A 197 22.06 0.43 -20.85
CA THR A 197 22.83 -0.53 -21.64
C THR A 197 24.15 -0.96 -20.97
N ASP A 198 24.72 -0.09 -20.12
CA ASP A 198 25.88 -0.41 -19.27
C ASP A 198 25.51 -1.28 -18.05
N GLY A 199 24.22 -1.60 -17.91
CA GLY A 199 23.64 -2.40 -16.84
C GLY A 199 23.21 -1.60 -15.61
N THR A 200 23.63 -0.34 -15.47
CA THR A 200 23.23 0.57 -14.39
C THR A 200 21.71 0.69 -14.33
N HIS A 201 21.15 0.72 -13.13
CA HIS A 201 19.72 0.77 -12.93
C HIS A 201 19.33 1.67 -11.76
N ASN A 202 18.06 2.06 -11.72
CA ASN A 202 17.49 2.76 -10.59
C ASN A 202 16.00 2.49 -10.50
N SER A 203 15.44 2.55 -9.30
CA SER A 203 14.01 2.38 -9.06
C SER A 203 13.38 3.70 -8.68
N SER A 204 12.14 3.91 -9.08
CA SER A 204 11.34 5.04 -8.61
C SER A 204 11.03 4.87 -7.12
N GLY A 205 10.56 5.95 -6.49
CA GLY A 205 9.77 5.79 -5.28
C GLY A 205 8.50 4.96 -5.55
N PRO A 206 7.93 4.32 -4.52
CA PRO A 206 6.64 3.67 -4.63
C PRO A 206 5.52 4.68 -4.89
N VAL A 207 4.47 4.22 -5.58
CA VAL A 207 3.18 4.90 -5.72
C VAL A 207 2.12 3.95 -5.21
N ASN A 208 1.42 4.34 -4.16
CA ASN A 208 0.37 3.54 -3.55
C ASN A 208 -0.96 3.79 -4.26
N LEU A 209 -1.59 2.71 -4.73
CA LEU A 209 -2.96 2.72 -5.21
C LEU A 209 -3.83 2.14 -4.11
N ILE A 210 -4.86 2.90 -3.72
CA ILE A 210 -5.70 2.58 -2.58
C ILE A 210 -7.04 2.07 -3.10
N ALA A 211 -7.41 0.85 -2.79
CA ALA A 211 -8.77 0.41 -3.01
C ALA A 211 -9.71 1.26 -2.16
N ASN A 212 -10.67 1.89 -2.82
CA ASN A 212 -11.78 2.55 -2.13
C ASN A 212 -12.78 1.49 -1.68
N ILE A 213 -12.33 0.60 -0.79
CA ILE A 213 -13.20 -0.37 -0.15
C ILE A 213 -14.02 0.44 0.84
N VAL A 214 -15.27 0.68 0.48
CA VAL A 214 -16.27 1.07 1.47
C VAL A 214 -16.43 -0.16 2.37
N THR A 215 -15.52 -0.36 3.33
CA THR A 215 -15.77 -1.21 4.50
C THR A 215 -16.67 -0.44 5.46
N GLY A 216 -17.76 0.09 4.91
CA GLY A 216 -18.92 0.49 5.66
C GLY A 216 -19.72 -0.77 5.96
N VAL A 217 -19.26 -1.59 6.90
CA VAL A 217 -20.19 -1.76 8.02
C VAL A 217 -20.15 -0.38 8.62
N PHE A 218 -21.20 0.41 8.42
CA PHE A 218 -21.34 1.61 9.21
C PHE A 218 -21.07 1.13 10.64
N LYS A 219 -19.95 1.56 11.23
CA LYS A 219 -19.95 1.70 12.66
C LYS A 219 -21.21 2.54 12.86
N MET A 220 -22.24 1.95 13.47
CA MET A 220 -23.15 2.76 14.23
C MET A 220 -22.24 3.44 15.25
N ASP A 221 -21.55 4.50 14.83
CA ASP A 221 -21.28 5.57 15.75
C ASP A 221 -22.67 5.92 16.22
N GLU A 222 -22.87 5.68 17.51
CA GLU A 222 -24.07 6.01 18.26
C GLU A 222 -24.28 7.53 18.25
N THR A 223 -24.41 8.14 17.07
CA THR A 223 -25.25 9.31 16.92
C THR A 223 -26.65 8.77 17.15
N SER A 224 -27.10 8.96 18.38
CA SER A 224 -28.23 8.31 19.04
C SER A 224 -29.56 8.78 18.46
N THR A 225 -29.79 8.57 17.16
CA THR A 225 -31.07 8.91 16.55
C THR A 225 -32.11 7.90 17.02
N ASN A 226 -32.94 8.29 17.97
CA ASN A 226 -34.06 7.47 18.44
C ASN A 226 -35.33 7.85 17.69
N ILE A 227 -36.23 6.88 17.57
CA ILE A 227 -37.54 7.09 16.95
C ILE A 227 -38.65 6.66 17.89
N TYR A 228 -39.69 7.49 17.99
CA TYR A 228 -40.87 7.19 18.80
C TYR A 228 -42.15 7.79 18.21
N PRO A 229 -43.32 7.16 18.43
CA PRO A 229 -43.47 5.83 19.05
C PRO A 229 -42.99 4.72 18.11
N ASN A 230 -42.72 3.53 18.65
CA ASN A 230 -42.47 2.32 17.86
C ASN A 230 -43.04 1.12 18.65
N PRO A 231 -44.16 0.51 18.23
CA PRO A 231 -44.87 0.72 16.95
C PRO A 231 -45.54 2.11 16.79
N ALA A 232 -45.78 2.53 15.55
CA ALA A 232 -46.36 3.83 15.19
C ALA A 232 -47.53 3.74 14.20
N LYS A 233 -48.46 4.70 14.27
CA LYS A 233 -49.67 4.74 13.43
C LYS A 233 -49.62 5.78 12.31
N THR A 234 -49.21 7.01 12.60
CA THR A 234 -49.32 8.14 11.66
C THR A 234 -48.01 8.87 11.48
N GLU A 235 -47.18 8.95 12.52
CA GLU A 235 -45.94 9.70 12.50
C GLU A 235 -44.85 9.05 13.36
N LEU A 236 -43.61 9.43 13.08
CA LEU A 236 -42.42 9.15 13.88
C LEU A 236 -41.78 10.48 14.26
N ILE A 237 -41.45 10.61 15.54
CA ILE A 237 -40.60 11.68 16.04
C ILE A 237 -39.17 11.15 16.09
N VAL A 238 -38.24 11.90 15.53
CA VAL A 238 -36.82 11.59 15.49
C VAL A 238 -36.10 12.49 16.49
N THR A 239 -35.42 11.91 17.48
CA THR A 239 -34.52 12.66 18.37
C THR A 239 -33.08 12.26 18.12
N GLY A 240 -32.12 13.16 18.31
CA GLY A 240 -30.70 12.91 18.10
C GLY A 240 -29.93 14.17 17.67
N ASP A 241 -28.67 14.01 17.27
CA ASP A 241 -27.87 15.09 16.68
C ASP A 241 -28.29 15.33 15.22
N LEU A 242 -29.39 16.06 15.06
CA LEU A 242 -29.99 16.40 13.76
C LEU A 242 -29.45 17.75 13.29
N GLN A 243 -28.39 17.73 12.48
CA GLN A 243 -27.82 18.92 11.85
C GLN A 243 -28.75 19.48 10.74
N GLN A 244 -28.41 20.66 10.21
CA GLN A 244 -29.12 21.25 9.07
C GLN A 244 -29.10 20.31 7.85
N ASN A 245 -30.11 20.41 6.97
CA ASN A 245 -30.26 19.60 5.75
C ASN A 245 -30.42 18.08 5.95
N THR A 246 -30.99 17.66 7.08
CA THR A 246 -31.27 16.25 7.32
C THR A 246 -32.37 15.71 6.38
N ASN A 247 -32.08 14.63 5.67
CA ASN A 247 -33.02 13.91 4.80
C ASN A 247 -33.30 12.51 5.35
N TYR A 248 -34.42 11.92 4.95
CA TYR A 248 -34.80 10.57 5.32
C TYR A 248 -35.25 9.73 4.13
N GLU A 249 -35.09 8.42 4.27
CA GLU A 249 -35.56 7.39 3.35
C GLU A 249 -36.23 6.26 4.13
N ILE A 250 -37.45 5.88 3.75
CA ILE A 250 -38.18 4.73 4.31
C ILE A 250 -38.13 3.60 3.29
N ILE A 251 -37.70 2.44 3.75
CA ILE A 251 -37.46 1.24 2.94
C ILE A 251 -38.28 0.09 3.54
N SER A 252 -39.03 -0.61 2.69
CA SER A 252 -39.73 -1.84 3.07
C SER A 252 -38.74 -2.99 3.39
N ILE A 253 -39.18 -4.04 4.09
CA ILE A 253 -38.35 -5.24 4.31
C ILE A 253 -37.85 -5.93 3.03
N LEU A 254 -38.49 -5.67 1.89
CA LEU A 254 -38.09 -6.21 0.59
C LEU A 254 -37.00 -5.35 -0.08
N GLY A 255 -36.49 -4.31 0.59
CA GLY A 255 -35.46 -3.42 0.08
C GLY A 255 -35.96 -2.32 -0.85
N LYS A 256 -37.27 -2.24 -1.10
CA LYS A 256 -37.87 -1.18 -1.93
C LYS A 256 -38.06 0.09 -1.11
N THR A 257 -37.53 1.21 -1.61
CA THR A 257 -37.81 2.57 -1.10
C THR A 257 -39.28 2.91 -1.30
N VAL A 258 -39.98 3.21 -0.20
CA VAL A 258 -41.41 3.54 -0.18
C VAL A 258 -41.68 5.03 0.04
N ARG A 259 -40.71 5.77 0.63
CA ARG A 259 -40.82 7.22 0.83
C ARG A 259 -39.44 7.84 1.00
N THR A 260 -39.29 9.08 0.55
CA THR A 260 -38.12 9.94 0.79
C THR A 260 -38.59 11.35 1.14
N GLY A 261 -37.83 12.09 1.94
CA GLY A 261 -38.14 13.49 2.20
C GLY A 261 -37.05 14.20 3.01
N ALA A 262 -37.20 15.51 3.16
CA ALA A 262 -36.41 16.28 4.12
C ALA A 262 -37.05 16.15 5.51
N LEU A 263 -36.25 15.94 6.55
CA LEU A 263 -36.70 15.95 7.93
C LEU A 263 -36.97 17.39 8.35
N ARG A 264 -38.22 17.69 8.68
CA ARG A 264 -38.66 19.01 9.17
C ARG A 264 -39.24 18.85 10.55
N GLU A 265 -38.88 19.75 11.46
CA GLU A 265 -39.40 19.76 12.84
C GLU A 265 -39.21 18.43 13.57
N SER A 266 -38.23 17.63 13.15
CA SER A 266 -37.96 16.29 13.70
C SER A 266 -39.12 15.30 13.59
N VAL A 267 -40.09 15.54 12.70
CA VAL A 267 -41.27 14.66 12.49
C VAL A 267 -41.26 14.08 11.08
N ILE A 268 -41.60 12.79 10.98
CA ILE A 268 -41.80 12.06 9.73
C ILE A 268 -43.21 11.50 9.70
N SER A 269 -44.03 11.93 8.75
CA SER A 269 -45.32 11.29 8.48
C SER A 269 -45.10 9.92 7.84
N ILE A 270 -45.72 8.89 8.42
CA ILE A 270 -45.83 7.52 7.92
C ILE A 270 -47.27 7.17 7.52
N GLU A 271 -48.14 8.18 7.45
CA GLU A 271 -49.51 8.02 7.00
C GLU A 271 -49.55 7.51 5.54
N GLY A 272 -50.44 6.57 5.28
CA GLY A 272 -50.56 5.90 3.98
C GLY A 272 -49.58 4.74 3.75
N LEU A 273 -48.64 4.48 4.67
CA LEU A 273 -47.89 3.21 4.66
C LEU A 273 -48.77 2.07 5.16
N SER A 274 -48.73 0.92 4.48
CA SER A 274 -49.37 -0.30 4.95
C SER A 274 -48.71 -0.80 6.24
N ALA A 275 -49.48 -1.50 7.09
CA ALA A 275 -48.96 -2.13 8.29
C ALA A 275 -47.79 -3.07 7.95
N GLY A 276 -46.73 -3.04 8.76
CA GLY A 276 -45.53 -3.84 8.52
C GLY A 276 -44.25 -3.27 9.13
N VAL A 277 -43.15 -3.96 8.88
CA VAL A 277 -41.82 -3.55 9.35
C VAL A 277 -41.12 -2.74 8.26
N TYR A 278 -40.44 -1.66 8.67
CA TYR A 278 -39.71 -0.78 7.79
C TYR A 278 -38.34 -0.42 8.36
N ILE A 279 -37.43 -0.05 7.47
CA ILE A 279 -36.15 0.55 7.78
C ILE A 279 -36.24 2.04 7.46
N LEU A 280 -35.90 2.88 8.42
CA LEU A 280 -35.75 4.31 8.27
C LEU A 280 -34.25 4.64 8.22
N LYS A 281 -33.79 5.20 7.11
CA LYS A 281 -32.47 5.81 7.01
C LYS A 281 -32.58 7.32 7.18
N ILE A 282 -31.68 7.91 7.93
CA ILE A 282 -31.60 9.36 8.16
C ILE A 282 -30.18 9.79 7.80
N LYS A 283 -30.07 10.78 6.93
CA LYS A 283 -28.79 11.29 6.44
C LYS A 283 -28.70 12.78 6.70
N SER A 284 -27.65 13.19 7.42
CA SER A 284 -27.32 14.58 7.70
C SER A 284 -25.85 14.84 7.35
N ASP A 285 -25.41 16.09 7.53
CA ASP A 285 -23.99 16.45 7.39
C ASP A 285 -23.10 15.76 8.44
N ALA A 286 -23.68 15.30 9.57
CA ALA A 286 -22.97 14.56 10.61
C ALA A 286 -22.79 13.07 10.30
N GLY A 287 -23.58 12.52 9.37
CA GLY A 287 -23.50 11.11 9.00
C GLY A 287 -24.84 10.49 8.61
N GLU A 288 -24.84 9.17 8.52
CA GLU A 288 -26.02 8.36 8.20
C GLU A 288 -26.36 7.43 9.37
N THR A 289 -27.63 7.43 9.79
CA THR A 289 -28.16 6.52 10.81
C THR A 289 -29.30 5.67 10.24
N VAL A 290 -29.47 4.49 10.83
CA VAL A 290 -30.48 3.52 10.38
C VAL A 290 -31.27 3.02 11.58
N GLN A 291 -32.59 3.10 11.50
CA GLN A 291 -33.52 2.66 12.54
C GLN A 291 -34.56 1.70 11.94
N ARG A 292 -35.03 0.75 12.75
CA ARG A 292 -36.12 -0.17 12.39
C ARG A 292 -37.39 0.24 13.12
N PHE A 293 -38.52 0.36 12.42
CA PHE A 293 -39.81 0.62 13.04
C PHE A 293 -40.92 -0.29 12.53
N VAL A 294 -41.99 -0.37 13.32
CA VAL A 294 -43.22 -1.11 13.01
C VAL A 294 -44.35 -0.11 12.78
N LYS A 295 -44.98 -0.19 11.60
CA LYS A 295 -46.23 0.51 11.27
C LYS A 295 -47.41 -0.38 11.65
N GLU A 296 -48.33 0.16 12.45
CA GLU A 296 -49.64 -0.42 12.75
C GLU A 296 -50.73 0.02 11.77
#